data_AF-A0A1L3ZV65-F1
#
_entry.id   AF-A0A1L3ZV65-F1
#
_cell.length_a   1.000
_cell.length_b   1.000
_cell.length_c   1.000
_cell.angle_alpha   90.00
_cell.angle_beta   90.00
_cell.angle_gamma   90.00
#
_symmetry.space_group_name_H-M   'P 1'
#
loop_
_entity.id
_entity.type
_entity.pdbx_description
1 polymer ?
#
loop_
_entity_poly.entity_id
_entity_poly.type
_entity_poly.pdbx_seq_one_letter_code
_entity_poly.pdbx_strand_id
1 'polypeptide(L)'
;MITTRPATAADVKAMYPEHTASFRAWVVELGGEAKGIIGIALYRPIACLFSAFEEELRPHLKKPAVLRLIKKVEAVVNKSRVPVRAVADPNEPTAPKLLERLGFEYIGEIDGDAVYEHGGA
;
A
#
# COMPACT_ATOMS: atom_id res chain seq x y z
N MET A 1 -14.51 15.31 5.82
CA MET A 1 -13.25 15.29 6.62
C MET A 1 -12.48 14.02 6.26
N ILE A 2 -11.14 14.07 6.22
CA ILE A 2 -10.30 12.92 5.90
C ILE A 2 -9.59 12.42 7.16
N THR A 3 -9.78 11.14 7.49
CA THR A 3 -9.20 10.47 8.66
C THR A 3 -8.50 9.19 8.24
N THR A 4 -7.65 8.66 9.12
CA THR A 4 -6.99 7.37 8.90
C THR A 4 -7.07 6.54 10.17
N ARG A 5 -7.26 5.22 10.01
CA ARG A 5 -7.33 4.27 11.14
C ARG A 5 -6.74 2.91 10.75
N PRO A 6 -6.38 2.04 11.70
CA PRO A 6 -6.06 0.65 11.39
C PRO A 6 -7.20 -0.02 10.61
N ALA A 7 -6.84 -0.82 9.61
CA ALA A 7 -7.80 -1.64 8.91
C ALA A 7 -8.28 -2.78 9.80
N THR A 8 -9.56 -3.10 9.72
CA THR A 8 -10.18 -4.29 10.31
C THR A 8 -10.17 -5.42 9.28
N ALA A 9 -10.46 -6.64 9.72
CA ALA A 9 -10.66 -7.77 8.81
C ALA A 9 -11.79 -7.52 7.79
N ALA A 10 -12.84 -6.79 8.20
CA ALA A 10 -13.95 -6.44 7.31
C ALA A 10 -13.52 -5.48 6.19
N ASP A 11 -12.68 -4.48 6.51
CA ASP A 11 -12.15 -3.55 5.50
C ASP A 11 -11.30 -4.28 4.45
N VAL A 12 -10.42 -5.17 4.91
CA VAL A 12 -9.58 -5.98 4.02
C VAL A 12 -10.46 -6.88 3.15
N LYS A 13 -11.46 -7.56 3.73
CA LYS A 13 -12.35 -8.45 2.98
C LYS A 13 -13.22 -7.69 1.96
N ALA A 14 -13.59 -6.45 2.23
CA ALA A 14 -14.34 -5.63 1.29
C ALA A 14 -13.52 -5.27 0.05
N MET A 15 -12.21 -5.03 0.20
CA MET A 15 -11.32 -4.64 -0.91
C MET A 15 -10.58 -5.83 -1.55
N TYR A 16 -10.36 -6.90 -0.79
CA TYR A 16 -9.62 -8.10 -1.19
C TYR A 16 -10.35 -9.37 -0.69
N PRO A 17 -11.50 -9.74 -1.29
CA PRO A 17 -12.42 -10.74 -0.74
C PRO A 17 -11.84 -12.17 -0.67
N GLU A 18 -10.91 -12.51 -1.55
CA GLU A 18 -10.35 -13.87 -1.66
C GLU A 18 -9.03 -14.06 -0.91
N HIS A 19 -8.54 -13.00 -0.26
CA HIS A 19 -7.17 -12.98 0.23
C HIS A 19 -7.07 -13.55 1.66
N THR A 20 -6.19 -14.53 1.86
CA THR A 20 -6.06 -15.30 3.12
C THR A 20 -4.83 -14.96 3.95
N ALA A 21 -3.98 -14.05 3.45
CA ALA A 21 -2.77 -13.62 4.14
C ALA A 21 -3.06 -12.82 5.42
N SER A 22 -2.04 -12.70 6.27
CA SER A 22 -2.07 -11.75 7.38
C SER A 22 -1.72 -10.36 6.88
N PHE A 23 -2.43 -9.33 7.34
CA PHE A 23 -2.25 -7.96 6.89
C PHE A 23 -1.86 -7.03 8.03
N ARG A 24 -0.97 -6.10 7.74
CA ARG A 24 -0.76 -4.89 8.55
C ARG A 24 -1.10 -3.68 7.70
N ALA A 25 -2.31 -3.16 7.86
CA ALA A 25 -2.87 -2.15 6.98
C ALA A 25 -3.64 -1.06 7.71
N TRP A 26 -3.91 0.03 6.98
CA TRP A 26 -4.67 1.17 7.42
C TRP A 26 -5.60 1.61 6.31
N VAL A 27 -6.78 2.10 6.70
CA VAL A 27 -7.73 2.70 5.77
C VAL A 27 -7.68 4.23 5.84
N VAL A 28 -8.01 4.84 4.72
CA VAL A 28 -8.30 6.27 4.60
C VAL A 28 -9.80 6.41 4.50
N GLU A 29 -10.38 7.21 5.40
CA GLU A 29 -11.82 7.46 5.43
C GLU A 29 -12.14 8.84 4.87
N LEU A 30 -13.17 8.89 4.03
CA LEU A 30 -13.75 10.14 3.53
C LEU A 30 -15.22 10.16 3.94
N GLY A 31 -15.58 11.09 4.83
CA GLY A 31 -16.96 11.18 5.31
C GLY A 31 -17.40 10.02 6.22
N GLY A 32 -16.45 9.29 6.82
CA GLY A 32 -16.73 8.14 7.69
C GLY A 32 -16.75 6.79 6.97
N GLU A 33 -16.60 6.78 5.65
CA GLU A 33 -16.50 5.55 4.85
C GLU A 33 -15.05 5.28 4.45
N ALA A 34 -14.64 4.02 4.51
CA ALA A 34 -13.31 3.60 4.05
C ALA A 34 -13.24 3.67 2.52
N LYS A 35 -12.51 4.65 1.98
CA LYS A 35 -12.36 4.91 0.55
C LYS A 35 -10.98 4.56 0.01
N GLY A 36 -10.09 4.06 0.87
CA GLY A 36 -8.81 3.53 0.43
C GLY A 36 -8.13 2.75 1.54
N ILE A 37 -7.16 1.94 1.15
CA ILE A 37 -6.36 1.09 2.03
C ILE A 37 -4.91 1.11 1.55
N ILE A 38 -3.99 1.02 2.50
CA ILE A 38 -2.57 0.81 2.23
C ILE A 38 -1.96 -0.02 3.36
N GLY A 39 -1.05 -0.91 3.02
CA GLY A 39 -0.42 -1.77 4.02
C GLY A 39 0.52 -2.79 3.44
N ILE A 40 0.89 -3.75 4.28
CA ILE A 40 1.73 -4.88 3.90
C ILE A 40 0.96 -6.18 4.14
N ALA A 41 0.87 -7.01 3.11
CA ALA A 41 0.45 -8.41 3.20
C ALA A 41 1.68 -9.26 3.53
N LEU A 42 1.57 -10.07 4.57
CA LEU A 42 2.66 -10.89 5.09
C LEU A 42 2.63 -12.27 4.42
N TYR A 43 3.49 -12.43 3.42
CA TYR A 43 3.82 -13.73 2.85
C TYR A 43 5.17 -14.20 3.39
N ARG A 44 5.51 -15.47 3.15
CA ARG A 44 6.89 -15.97 3.33
C ARG A 44 7.36 -16.56 2.01
N PRO A 45 8.61 -16.30 1.58
CA PRO A 45 9.67 -15.59 2.30
C PRO A 45 9.67 -14.06 2.12
N ILE A 46 8.74 -13.49 1.36
CA ILE A 46 8.65 -12.04 1.06
C ILE A 46 7.39 -11.41 1.66
N ALA A 47 7.39 -10.12 1.93
CA ALA A 47 6.16 -9.37 2.19
C ALA A 47 5.74 -8.56 0.95
N CYS A 48 4.46 -8.19 0.84
CA CYS A 48 3.96 -7.42 -0.29
C CYS A 48 3.33 -6.11 0.17
N LEU A 49 3.85 -4.98 -0.28
CA LEU A 49 3.20 -3.68 -0.16
C LEU A 49 2.02 -3.64 -1.13
N PHE A 50 0.88 -3.16 -0.65
CA PHE A 50 -0.32 -2.98 -1.46
C PHE A 50 -1.02 -1.67 -1.11
N SER A 51 -1.79 -1.16 -2.07
CA SER A 51 -2.73 -0.08 -1.86
C SER A 51 -3.86 -0.14 -2.88
N ALA A 52 -5.05 0.32 -2.47
CA ALA A 52 -6.19 0.55 -3.36
C ALA A 52 -6.98 1.76 -2.84
N PHE A 53 -7.65 2.48 -3.72
CA PHE A 53 -8.53 3.58 -3.34
C PHE A 53 -9.62 3.81 -4.40
N GLU A 54 -10.73 4.40 -3.96
CA GLU A 54 -11.82 4.85 -4.84
C GLU A 54 -11.49 6.24 -5.43
N GLU A 55 -11.98 6.55 -6.63
CA GLU A 55 -11.68 7.79 -7.37
C GLU A 55 -11.99 9.06 -6.57
N GLU A 56 -13.02 9.03 -5.72
CA GLU A 56 -13.39 10.13 -4.83
C GLU A 56 -12.25 10.53 -3.88
N LEU A 57 -11.31 9.62 -3.60
CA LEU A 57 -10.15 9.91 -2.76
C LEU A 57 -9.02 10.62 -3.52
N ARG A 58 -9.00 10.58 -4.86
CA ARG A 58 -7.92 11.14 -5.70
C ARG A 58 -7.59 12.61 -5.39
N PRO A 59 -8.55 13.53 -5.21
CA PRO A 59 -8.28 14.93 -4.86
C PRO A 59 -7.66 15.10 -3.46
N HIS A 60 -7.74 14.07 -2.62
CA HIS A 60 -7.32 14.09 -1.23
C HIS A 60 -5.99 13.39 -0.96
N LEU A 61 -5.39 12.71 -1.95
CA LEU A 61 -4.14 11.95 -1.78
C LEU A 61 -2.97 12.81 -1.27
N LYS A 62 -2.98 14.11 -1.57
CA LYS A 62 -1.95 15.07 -1.12
C LYS A 62 -2.26 15.70 0.25
N LYS A 63 -3.36 15.32 0.91
CA LYS A 63 -3.73 15.88 2.23
C LYS A 63 -2.78 15.36 3.31
N PRO A 64 -2.48 16.16 4.35
CA PRO A 64 -1.54 15.77 5.40
C PRO A 64 -1.86 14.46 6.14
N ALA A 65 -3.13 14.06 6.22
CA ALA A 65 -3.53 12.78 6.82
C ALA A 65 -3.02 11.58 5.99
N VAL A 66 -3.18 11.63 4.67
CA VAL A 66 -2.73 10.58 3.74
C VAL A 66 -1.20 10.55 3.68
N LEU A 67 -0.55 11.71 3.56
CA LEU A 67 0.91 11.77 3.54
C LEU A 67 1.55 11.23 4.82
N ARG A 68 0.95 11.49 5.99
CA ARG A 68 1.38 10.88 7.26
C ARG A 68 1.18 9.38 7.27
N LEU A 69 0.10 8.88 6.66
CA LEU A 69 -0.13 7.45 6.54
C LEU A 69 0.90 6.79 5.63
N ILE A 70 1.24 7.40 4.49
CA ILE A 70 2.32 6.93 3.59
C ILE A 70 3.64 6.82 4.36
N LYS A 71 4.03 7.86 5.10
CA LYS A 71 5.23 7.82 5.97
C LYS A 71 5.18 6.73 7.03
N LYS A 72 3.99 6.44 7.57
CA LYS A 72 3.80 5.36 8.53
C LYS A 72 4.05 4.00 7.89
N VAL A 73 3.58 3.78 6.66
CA VAL A 73 3.80 2.55 5.91
C VAL A 73 5.25 2.41 5.50
N GLU A 74 5.88 3.49 5.04
CA GLU A 74 7.33 3.56 4.78
C GLU A 74 8.14 3.10 6.00
N ALA A 75 7.83 3.62 7.19
CA ALA A 75 8.49 3.22 8.43
C ALA A 75 8.26 1.74 8.80
N VAL A 76 7.21 1.10 8.28
CA VAL A 76 6.95 -0.33 8.46
C VAL A 76 7.77 -1.14 7.46
N VAL A 77 7.81 -0.72 6.20
CA VAL A 77 8.66 -1.31 5.15
C VAL A 77 10.12 -1.28 5.58
N ASN A 78 10.63 -0.13 6.03
CA ASN A 78 12.02 0.04 6.48
C ASN A 78 12.39 -0.79 7.70
N LYS A 79 11.40 -1.31 8.45
CA LYS A 79 11.60 -2.19 9.61
C LYS A 79 11.35 -3.66 9.29
N SER A 80 11.03 -3.98 8.04
CA SER A 80 10.81 -5.35 7.61
C SER A 80 12.13 -6.11 7.59
N ARG A 81 12.14 -7.29 8.23
CA ARG A 81 13.28 -8.22 8.25
C ARG A 81 13.32 -9.14 7.03
N VAL A 82 12.32 -9.02 6.15
CA VAL A 82 12.22 -9.75 4.89
C VAL A 82 12.06 -8.75 3.76
N PRO A 83 12.48 -9.08 2.53
CA PRO A 83 12.25 -8.23 1.37
C PRO A 83 10.76 -7.90 1.23
N VAL A 84 10.47 -6.65 0.89
CA VAL A 84 9.10 -6.20 0.60
C VAL A 84 9.00 -5.94 -0.90
N ARG A 85 8.03 -6.55 -1.58
CA ARG A 85 7.75 -6.31 -3.00
C ARG A 85 6.51 -5.47 -3.20
N ALA A 86 6.48 -4.74 -4.30
CA ALA A 86 5.32 -4.01 -4.76
C ALA A 86 5.20 -4.18 -6.28
N VAL A 87 3.97 -4.20 -6.77
CA VAL A 87 3.68 -4.09 -8.20
C VAL A 87 3.16 -2.68 -8.45
N ALA A 88 3.70 -2.00 -9.46
CA ALA A 88 3.15 -0.72 -9.87
C ALA A 88 1.86 -0.96 -10.67
N ASP A 89 0.73 -0.40 -10.18
CA ASP A 89 -0.53 -0.47 -10.91
C ASP A 89 -0.39 0.28 -12.26
N PRO A 90 -0.59 -0.38 -13.41
CA PRO A 90 -0.46 0.25 -14.72
C PRO A 90 -1.46 1.40 -14.93
N ASN A 91 -2.57 1.42 -14.18
CA ASN A 91 -3.57 2.48 -14.22
C ASN A 91 -3.20 3.68 -13.33
N GLU A 92 -2.13 3.59 -12.55
CA GLU A 92 -1.62 4.67 -11.71
C GLU A 92 -0.23 5.12 -12.18
N PRO A 93 -0.14 6.08 -13.13
CA PRO A 93 1.14 6.55 -13.69
C PRO A 93 2.13 7.09 -12.65
N THR A 94 1.65 7.43 -11.46
CA THR A 94 2.50 7.94 -10.37
C THR A 94 3.04 6.85 -9.44
N ALA A 95 2.58 5.60 -9.57
CA ALA A 95 2.99 4.49 -8.72
C ALA A 95 4.50 4.21 -8.80
N PRO A 96 5.15 4.12 -9.98
CA PRO A 96 6.61 3.95 -10.08
C PRO A 96 7.40 4.99 -9.26
N LYS A 97 7.09 6.26 -9.47
CA LYS A 97 7.76 7.38 -8.80
C LYS A 97 7.51 7.39 -7.29
N LEU A 98 6.33 6.95 -6.85
CA LEU A 98 6.03 6.79 -5.43
C LEU A 98 6.88 5.67 -4.81
N LEU A 99 6.97 4.52 -5.47
CA LEU A 99 7.74 3.37 -5.01
C LEU A 99 9.23 3.70 -4.91
N GLU A 100 9.81 4.36 -5.92
CA GLU A 100 11.19 4.87 -5.88
C GLU A 100 11.41 5.81 -4.69
N ARG A 101 10.47 6.73 -4.43
CA ARG A 101 10.56 7.65 -3.28
C ARG A 101 10.48 6.93 -1.92
N LEU A 102 9.84 5.77 -1.89
CA LEU A 102 9.76 4.91 -0.71
C LEU A 102 10.98 3.98 -0.56
N GLY A 103 11.98 4.12 -1.43
CA GLY A 103 13.21 3.33 -1.38
C GLY A 103 13.11 1.95 -2.05
N PHE A 104 12.06 1.70 -2.84
CA PHE A 104 11.99 0.49 -3.62
C PHE A 104 12.80 0.64 -4.91
N GLU A 105 13.45 -0.45 -5.31
CA GLU A 105 14.22 -0.55 -6.55
C GLU A 105 13.47 -1.43 -7.55
N TYR A 106 13.49 -1.03 -8.82
CA TYR A 106 12.93 -1.85 -9.90
C TYR A 106 13.75 -3.11 -10.11
N ILE A 107 13.10 -4.28 -10.10
CA ILE A 107 13.78 -5.59 -10.24
C ILE A 107 13.40 -6.35 -11.52
N GLY A 108 12.43 -5.87 -12.28
CA GLY A 108 11.99 -6.48 -13.53
C GLY A 108 10.49 -6.44 -13.73
N GLU A 109 10.03 -7.15 -14.76
CA GLU A 109 8.60 -7.33 -15.06
C GLU A 109 8.19 -8.77 -14.80
N ILE A 110 6.99 -8.98 -14.26
CA ILE A 110 6.35 -10.28 -14.13
C ILE A 110 4.99 -10.18 -14.79
N ASP A 111 4.70 -11.03 -15.77
CA ASP A 111 3.45 -11.00 -16.54
C ASP A 111 3.12 -9.63 -17.17
N GLY A 112 4.14 -8.81 -17.44
CA GLY A 112 4.02 -7.45 -17.98
C GLY A 112 3.87 -6.36 -16.92
N ASP A 113 3.82 -6.71 -15.64
CA ASP A 113 3.73 -5.75 -14.54
C ASP A 113 5.11 -5.41 -13.98
N ALA A 114 5.39 -4.12 -13.80
CA ALA A 114 6.64 -3.65 -13.22
C ALA A 114 6.70 -3.97 -11.71
N VAL A 115 7.71 -4.73 -11.33
CA VAL A 115 7.93 -5.20 -9.95
C VAL A 115 9.08 -4.45 -9.32
N TYR A 116 8.85 -4.02 -8.08
CA TYR A 116 9.79 -3.29 -7.26
C TYR A 116 10.04 -4.03 -5.95
N GLU A 117 11.26 -3.92 -5.42
CA GLU A 117 11.66 -4.55 -4.16
C GLU A 117 12.37 -3.54 -3.25
N HIS A 118 12.04 -3.58 -1.95
CA HIS A 118 12.79 -2.92 -0.90
C HIS A 118 13.52 -3.99 -0.09
N GLY A 119 14.85 -3.89 -0.04
CA GLY A 119 15.70 -4.81 0.72
C GLY A 119 15.28 -4.87 2.19
N GLY A 120 15.21 -6.08 2.76
CA GLY A 120 15.00 -6.25 4.20
C GLY A 120 16.23 -5.76 4.96
N ALA A 121 16.01 -4.98 6.03
CA ALA A 121 17.07 -4.51 6.92
C ALA A 121 17.37 -5.52 8.04
#